data_AF-A0A395NYW1-F1
#
_entry.id   AF-A0A395NYW1-F1
#
_cell.length_a   1.000
_cell.length_b   1.000
_cell.length_c   1.000
_cell.angle_alpha   90.00
_cell.angle_beta   90.00
_cell.angle_gamma   90.00
#
_symmetry.space_group_name_H-M   'P 1'
#
loop_
_entity.id
_entity.type
_entity.pdbx_description
1 polymer ?
#
loop_
_entity_poly.entity_id
_entity_poly.type
_entity_poly.pdbx_seq_one_letter_code
_entity_poly.pdbx_strand_id
1 'polypeptide(L)'
;MQGPKSVICRGGCSNNYTTFSNDVRATYQNALMWYITRNQSHWDRSTLILDAWGTNLTSIVGTDTSLLVGLEGDMFANAAEIMRWEGGWIEAGAKASGGSGFSNQLYWLFARQSIIIGQANYGMVSIKALLSFAVYLDDVTLYNYAVYAFQNDLCAGIYGNFHPETGQGAETGRDQGHAQGALGWTAEAARIMQSQGTDMYSLGDNLLLKAAEYTAKYNLGYNVPYDPKFYRCEAILINGPWALPSNISRGVAKPPPKVWDILYYQYVVKRGLRAPYTTKMKVTINGLGGEGNPGTGSPGDHPSWGDLIWSYDKKGKFINDGRRTIWGGGVVGPNGTGMINST
;
A
#
# COMPACT_ATOMS: atom_id res chain seq x y z
N MET A 1 4.59 -4.09 -22.04
CA MET A 1 5.78 -3.34 -21.62
C MET A 1 5.79 -2.05 -22.40
N GLN A 2 5.75 -0.91 -21.71
CA GLN A 2 5.72 0.45 -22.29
C GLN A 2 7.02 1.23 -22.03
N GLY A 3 7.84 0.76 -21.09
CA GLY A 3 9.21 1.22 -20.86
C GLY A 3 10.23 0.11 -21.11
N PRO A 4 11.41 0.17 -20.46
CA PRO A 4 11.85 1.23 -19.55
C PRO A 4 12.19 2.53 -20.27
N LYS A 5 11.82 3.67 -19.69
CA LYS A 5 12.34 4.99 -20.08
C LYS A 5 13.57 5.29 -19.23
N SER A 6 14.59 5.94 -19.80
CA SER A 6 15.80 6.31 -19.04
C SER A 6 15.50 7.34 -17.94
N VAL A 7 14.57 8.25 -18.19
CA VAL A 7 14.10 9.22 -17.21
C VAL A 7 12.58 9.15 -17.12
N ILE A 8 12.08 8.94 -15.90
CA ILE A 8 10.66 9.05 -15.58
C ILE A 8 10.39 10.32 -14.80
N CYS A 9 9.23 10.92 -15.02
CA CYS A 9 8.89 12.21 -14.43
C CYS A 9 7.45 12.30 -13.97
N ARG A 10 7.23 12.85 -12.76
CA ARG A 10 5.91 13.14 -12.20
C ARG A 10 5.91 14.49 -11.47
N GLY A 11 4.99 15.37 -11.87
CA GLY A 11 4.84 16.72 -11.31
C GLY A 11 5.79 17.75 -11.92
N GLY A 12 5.25 18.86 -12.44
CA GLY A 12 6.05 19.98 -12.95
C GLY A 12 6.85 19.69 -14.23
N CYS A 13 6.49 18.65 -14.99
CA CYS A 13 7.27 18.16 -16.14
C CYS A 13 6.41 17.36 -17.13
N SER A 14 7.04 16.60 -18.04
CA SER A 14 6.40 15.80 -19.09
C SER A 14 5.41 14.72 -18.61
N ASN A 15 5.40 14.40 -17.31
CA ASN A 15 4.47 13.42 -16.70
C ASN A 15 4.41 12.07 -17.42
N ASN A 16 5.56 11.56 -17.89
CA ASN A 16 5.67 10.29 -18.63
C ASN A 16 5.65 9.04 -17.73
N TYR A 17 5.46 9.19 -16.42
CA TYR A 17 5.49 8.13 -15.42
C TYR A 17 4.42 7.04 -15.61
N THR A 18 3.35 7.30 -16.36
CA THR A 18 2.28 6.30 -16.58
C THR A 18 2.78 5.03 -17.26
N THR A 19 3.83 5.14 -18.09
CA THR A 19 4.51 3.97 -18.67
C THR A 19 5.14 3.07 -17.61
N PHE A 20 5.74 3.68 -16.58
CA PHE A 20 6.29 2.97 -15.42
C PHE A 20 5.18 2.35 -14.59
N SER A 21 4.15 3.12 -14.23
CA SER A 21 3.00 2.58 -13.48
C SER A 21 2.37 1.38 -14.19
N ASN A 22 2.08 1.48 -15.49
CA ASN A 22 1.48 0.38 -16.24
C ASN A 22 2.35 -0.90 -16.23
N ASP A 23 3.66 -0.74 -16.38
CA ASP A 23 4.60 -1.86 -16.34
C ASP A 23 4.73 -2.47 -14.94
N VAL A 24 4.74 -1.66 -13.88
CA VAL A 24 4.71 -2.14 -12.49
C VAL A 24 3.42 -2.92 -12.21
N ARG A 25 2.25 -2.40 -12.61
CA ARG A 25 0.98 -3.11 -12.43
C ARG A 25 0.96 -4.43 -13.17
N ALA A 26 1.44 -4.45 -14.42
CA ALA A 26 1.59 -5.68 -15.18
C ALA A 26 2.53 -6.65 -14.45
N THR A 27 3.66 -6.19 -13.93
CA THR A 27 4.60 -7.04 -13.17
C THR A 27 3.94 -7.64 -11.93
N TYR A 28 3.35 -6.81 -11.08
CA TYR A 28 2.71 -7.25 -9.83
C TYR A 28 1.57 -8.24 -10.07
N GLN A 29 0.71 -7.96 -11.04
CA GLN A 29 -0.40 -8.86 -11.39
C GLN A 29 0.11 -10.18 -12.00
N ASN A 30 1.13 -10.14 -12.87
CA ASN A 30 1.74 -11.36 -13.39
C ASN A 30 2.45 -12.16 -12.29
N ALA A 31 3.12 -11.50 -11.35
CA ALA A 31 3.74 -12.17 -10.21
C ALA A 31 2.70 -12.93 -9.36
N LEU A 32 1.57 -12.29 -9.04
CA LEU A 32 0.45 -12.93 -8.33
C LEU A 32 -0.15 -14.09 -9.14
N MET A 33 -0.43 -13.88 -10.43
CA MET A 33 -1.00 -14.91 -11.29
C MET A 33 -0.07 -16.11 -11.44
N TRP A 34 1.24 -15.87 -11.58
CA TRP A 34 2.22 -16.95 -11.59
C TRP A 34 2.22 -17.69 -10.25
N TYR A 35 2.23 -16.99 -9.12
CA TYR A 35 2.24 -17.65 -7.81
C TYR A 35 1.01 -18.56 -7.61
N ILE A 36 -0.16 -18.12 -8.05
CA ILE A 36 -1.43 -18.85 -7.93
C ILE A 36 -1.51 -20.02 -8.93
N THR A 37 -1.19 -19.77 -10.20
CA THR A 37 -1.46 -20.73 -11.30
C THR A 37 -0.25 -21.56 -11.69
N ARG A 38 0.96 -21.11 -11.35
CA ARG A 38 2.26 -21.61 -11.80
C ARG A 38 2.42 -21.62 -13.34
N ASN A 39 1.62 -20.84 -14.06
CA ASN A 39 1.75 -20.69 -15.50
C ASN A 39 3.01 -19.89 -15.84
N GLN A 40 3.93 -20.52 -16.57
CA GLN A 40 5.24 -19.97 -16.93
C GLN A 40 5.15 -18.63 -17.68
N SER A 41 4.12 -18.42 -18.51
CA SER A 41 3.96 -17.16 -19.25
C SER A 41 3.83 -15.92 -18.36
N HIS A 42 3.28 -16.08 -17.15
CA HIS A 42 3.21 -15.01 -16.16
C HIS A 42 4.57 -14.76 -15.50
N TRP A 43 5.34 -15.82 -15.23
CA TRP A 43 6.73 -15.68 -14.76
C TRP A 43 7.56 -14.91 -15.78
N ASP A 44 7.55 -15.36 -17.05
CA ASP A 44 8.33 -14.77 -18.14
C ASP A 44 8.02 -13.28 -18.30
N ARG A 45 6.74 -12.92 -18.17
CA ARG A 45 6.31 -11.52 -18.28
C ARG A 45 6.80 -10.68 -17.10
N SER A 46 6.68 -11.22 -15.88
CA SER A 46 7.06 -10.51 -14.65
C SER A 46 8.57 -10.25 -14.62
N THR A 47 9.39 -11.29 -14.84
CA THR A 47 10.86 -11.19 -14.78
C THR A 47 11.43 -10.35 -15.92
N LEU A 48 10.87 -10.44 -17.13
CA LEU A 48 11.24 -9.57 -18.25
C LEU A 48 11.12 -8.08 -17.90
N ILE A 49 10.03 -7.69 -17.24
CA ILE A 49 9.82 -6.28 -16.87
C ILE A 49 10.74 -5.87 -15.72
N LEU A 50 10.90 -6.72 -14.70
CA LEU A 50 11.83 -6.50 -13.59
C LEU A 50 13.26 -6.24 -14.08
N ASP A 51 13.77 -7.11 -14.95
CA ASP A 51 15.14 -7.01 -15.49
C ASP A 51 15.31 -5.77 -16.40
N ALA A 52 14.29 -5.45 -17.19
CA ALA A 52 14.35 -4.29 -18.08
C ALA A 52 14.43 -2.97 -17.29
N TRP A 53 13.58 -2.79 -16.28
CA TRP A 53 13.61 -1.58 -15.44
C TRP A 53 14.82 -1.56 -14.48
N GLY A 54 15.33 -2.72 -14.07
CA GLY A 54 16.54 -2.85 -13.25
C GLY A 54 17.80 -2.27 -13.90
N THR A 55 17.84 -2.18 -15.23
CA THR A 55 19.08 -1.86 -15.97
C THR A 55 19.05 -0.55 -16.75
N ASN A 56 17.88 -0.05 -17.15
CA ASN A 56 17.76 1.08 -18.08
C ASN A 56 17.31 2.41 -17.45
N LEU A 57 16.77 2.41 -16.23
CA LEU A 57 16.38 3.63 -15.54
C LEU A 57 17.60 4.33 -14.95
N THR A 58 17.72 5.64 -15.20
CA THR A 58 18.86 6.45 -14.72
C THR A 58 18.43 7.62 -13.85
N SER A 59 17.19 8.10 -13.95
CA SER A 59 16.70 9.20 -13.12
C SER A 59 15.19 9.23 -12.95
N ILE A 60 14.76 9.74 -11.80
CA ILE A 60 13.37 10.00 -11.42
C ILE A 60 13.29 11.47 -11.03
N VAL A 61 12.53 12.27 -11.76
CA VAL A 61 12.51 13.74 -11.60
C VAL A 61 11.08 14.30 -11.51
N GLY A 62 10.97 15.57 -11.13
CA GLY A 62 9.70 16.26 -10.91
C GLY A 62 9.43 16.52 -9.44
N THR A 63 8.27 17.12 -9.14
CA THR A 63 7.91 17.56 -7.79
C THR A 63 7.15 16.51 -6.98
N ASP A 64 6.70 15.43 -7.63
CA ASP A 64 5.80 14.42 -7.05
C ASP A 64 6.41 13.01 -7.22
N THR A 65 7.74 12.92 -7.15
CA THR A 65 8.51 11.68 -7.34
C THR A 65 8.36 10.72 -6.17
N SER A 66 8.28 11.23 -4.94
CA SER A 66 8.10 10.38 -3.75
C SER A 66 6.78 9.64 -3.79
N LEU A 67 5.70 10.28 -4.27
CA LEU A 67 4.42 9.60 -4.46
C LEU A 67 4.49 8.55 -5.57
N LEU A 68 5.15 8.84 -6.70
CA LEU A 68 5.34 7.84 -7.76
C LEU A 68 6.03 6.58 -7.22
N VAL A 69 7.16 6.77 -6.56
CA VAL A 69 7.96 5.66 -6.02
C VAL A 69 7.26 4.99 -4.85
N GLY A 70 6.58 5.77 -4.01
CA GLY A 70 5.79 5.30 -2.88
C GLY A 70 4.69 4.31 -3.30
N LEU A 71 4.01 4.61 -4.41
CA LEU A 71 2.94 3.78 -4.94
C LEU A 71 3.50 2.61 -5.75
N GLU A 72 4.24 2.92 -6.80
CA GLU A 72 4.64 1.93 -7.81
C GLU A 72 5.89 1.16 -7.39
N GLY A 73 6.87 1.84 -6.78
CA GLY A 73 8.07 1.17 -6.31
C GLY A 73 7.76 0.07 -5.28
N ASP A 74 6.84 0.35 -4.34
CA ASP A 74 6.36 -0.62 -3.35
C ASP A 74 5.81 -1.90 -4.01
N MET A 75 4.87 -1.80 -4.96
CA MET A 75 4.36 -2.99 -5.65
C MET A 75 5.43 -3.66 -6.49
N PHE A 76 6.36 -2.90 -7.06
CA PHE A 76 7.43 -3.48 -7.86
C PHE A 76 8.37 -4.34 -7.00
N ALA A 77 8.70 -3.86 -5.79
CA ALA A 77 9.46 -4.61 -4.80
C ALA A 77 8.71 -5.87 -4.33
N ASN A 78 7.40 -5.78 -4.08
CA ASN A 78 6.59 -6.94 -3.73
C ASN A 78 6.53 -7.98 -4.86
N ALA A 79 6.42 -7.55 -6.13
CA ALA A 79 6.48 -8.45 -7.27
C ALA A 79 7.85 -9.15 -7.37
N ALA A 80 8.92 -8.39 -7.15
CA ALA A 80 10.29 -8.87 -7.14
C ALA A 80 10.54 -9.89 -6.02
N GLU A 81 10.01 -9.65 -4.81
CA GLU A 81 10.07 -10.59 -3.68
C GLU A 81 9.44 -11.93 -4.03
N ILE A 82 8.23 -11.92 -4.61
CA ILE A 82 7.54 -13.16 -5.04
C ILE A 82 8.40 -13.89 -6.09
N MET A 83 8.87 -13.18 -7.12
CA MET A 83 9.67 -13.81 -8.17
C MET A 83 10.99 -14.36 -7.64
N ARG A 84 11.66 -13.68 -6.71
CA ARG A 84 12.92 -14.12 -6.12
C ARG A 84 12.74 -15.38 -5.28
N TRP A 85 11.86 -15.32 -4.27
CA TRP A 85 11.77 -16.36 -3.25
C TRP A 85 10.94 -17.56 -3.67
N GLU A 86 9.87 -17.32 -4.41
CA GLU A 86 9.00 -18.41 -4.87
C GLU A 86 9.40 -18.86 -6.27
N GLY A 87 9.77 -17.90 -7.13
CA GLY A 87 10.01 -18.13 -8.56
C GLY A 87 11.46 -18.41 -8.94
N GLY A 88 12.39 -18.36 -8.00
CA GLY A 88 13.82 -18.58 -8.25
C GLY A 88 14.43 -17.56 -9.22
N TRP A 89 13.79 -16.41 -9.42
CA TRP A 89 14.34 -15.35 -10.26
C TRP A 89 15.55 -14.72 -9.60
N ILE A 90 16.60 -14.53 -10.40
CA ILE A 90 17.81 -13.82 -10.03
C ILE A 90 17.88 -12.60 -10.94
N GLU A 91 17.98 -11.42 -10.35
CA GLU A 91 17.97 -10.17 -11.10
C GLU A 91 19.13 -10.09 -12.10
N ALA A 92 18.83 -9.61 -13.31
CA ALA A 92 19.84 -9.38 -14.32
C ALA A 92 20.82 -8.27 -13.88
N GLY A 93 22.11 -8.58 -13.91
CA GLY A 93 23.19 -7.63 -13.63
C GLY A 93 23.67 -7.58 -12.18
N ALA A 94 23.03 -8.31 -11.24
CA ALA A 94 23.47 -8.40 -9.86
C ALA A 94 24.95 -8.82 -9.75
N LYS A 95 25.71 -8.09 -8.94
CA LYS A 95 27.11 -8.39 -8.61
C LYS A 95 27.38 -8.08 -7.15
N ALA A 96 28.17 -8.93 -6.48
CA ALA A 96 28.58 -8.74 -5.10
C ALA A 96 29.39 -7.45 -4.85
N SER A 97 30.04 -6.92 -5.89
CA SER A 97 30.79 -5.66 -5.86
C SER A 97 29.92 -4.39 -5.94
N GLY A 98 28.60 -4.53 -6.01
CA GLY A 98 27.71 -3.50 -6.53
C GLY A 98 27.72 -3.48 -8.07
N GLY A 99 26.57 -3.13 -8.69
CA GLY A 99 26.37 -3.18 -10.14
C GLY A 99 24.97 -2.69 -10.56
N SER A 100 24.64 -2.77 -11.85
CA SER A 100 23.28 -2.56 -12.38
C SER A 100 22.33 -3.68 -11.92
N GLY A 101 21.02 -3.45 -11.91
CA GLY A 101 20.05 -4.45 -11.46
C GLY A 101 18.94 -3.81 -10.64
N PHE A 102 17.88 -4.57 -10.41
CA PHE A 102 16.70 -4.10 -9.70
C PHE A 102 17.02 -3.61 -8.27
N SER A 103 17.84 -4.33 -7.51
CA SER A 103 18.33 -3.92 -6.18
C SER A 103 19.04 -2.55 -6.23
N ASN A 104 19.84 -2.32 -7.27
CA ASN A 104 20.56 -1.05 -7.44
C ASN A 104 19.60 0.12 -7.75
N GLN A 105 18.54 -0.14 -8.52
CA GLN A 105 17.48 0.85 -8.77
C GLN A 105 16.72 1.17 -7.48
N LEU A 106 16.37 0.15 -6.69
CA LEU A 106 15.70 0.34 -5.42
C LEU A 106 16.54 1.20 -4.47
N TYR A 107 17.82 0.89 -4.31
CA TYR A 107 18.69 1.60 -3.38
C TYR A 107 19.01 3.03 -3.85
N TRP A 108 19.47 3.21 -5.09
CA TRP A 108 20.00 4.50 -5.55
C TRP A 108 19.01 5.44 -6.19
N LEU A 109 17.90 4.93 -6.72
CA LEU A 109 16.87 5.78 -7.30
C LEU A 109 15.64 5.84 -6.41
N PHE A 110 15.12 4.71 -5.95
CA PHE A 110 13.79 4.69 -5.33
C PHE A 110 13.84 5.12 -3.87
N ALA A 111 14.67 4.48 -3.04
CA ALA A 111 14.81 4.83 -1.63
C ALA A 111 15.19 6.31 -1.46
N ARG A 112 16.00 6.87 -2.37
CA ARG A 112 16.33 8.31 -2.39
C ARG A 112 15.12 9.23 -2.57
N GLN A 113 14.09 8.82 -3.32
CA GLN A 113 12.86 9.62 -3.44
C GLN A 113 12.00 9.56 -2.17
N SER A 114 12.10 8.48 -1.39
CA SER A 114 11.26 8.23 -0.21
C SER A 114 11.92 8.55 1.13
N ILE A 115 13.26 8.71 1.17
CA ILE A 115 14.00 8.96 2.41
C ILE A 115 13.66 10.32 3.05
N ILE A 116 13.35 11.32 2.22
CA ILE A 116 12.79 12.59 2.67
C ILE A 116 11.29 12.38 2.85
N ILE A 117 10.91 12.01 4.07
CA ILE A 117 9.53 11.73 4.43
C ILE A 117 8.75 13.05 4.40
N GLY A 118 7.72 13.09 3.56
CA GLY A 118 6.78 14.20 3.53
C GLY A 118 5.76 14.11 4.66
N GLN A 119 4.58 14.66 4.44
CA GLN A 119 3.60 14.88 5.50
C GLN A 119 2.29 14.14 5.23
N ALA A 120 1.62 13.75 6.31
CA ALA A 120 0.37 13.01 6.35
C ALA A 120 0.37 11.76 5.48
N ASN A 121 -0.62 11.60 4.60
CA ASN A 121 -0.73 10.43 3.74
C ASN A 121 0.48 10.33 2.79
N TYR A 122 0.97 11.47 2.29
CA TYR A 122 2.14 11.52 1.40
C TYR A 122 3.41 11.00 2.07
N GLY A 123 3.65 11.36 3.34
CA GLY A 123 4.78 10.79 4.07
C GLY A 123 4.59 9.31 4.42
N MET A 124 3.36 8.90 4.75
CA MET A 124 3.05 7.49 5.05
C MET A 124 3.29 6.57 3.85
N VAL A 125 2.98 7.01 2.61
CA VAL A 125 3.30 6.20 1.42
C VAL A 125 4.81 6.07 1.21
N SER A 126 5.60 7.11 1.54
CA SER A 126 7.07 7.03 1.52
C SER A 126 7.58 6.04 2.58
N ILE A 127 7.07 6.09 3.81
CA ILE A 127 7.42 5.13 4.89
C ILE A 127 7.11 3.69 4.47
N LYS A 128 5.92 3.45 3.90
CA LYS A 128 5.53 2.14 3.36
C LYS A 128 6.55 1.63 2.32
N ALA A 129 6.89 2.47 1.35
CA ALA A 129 7.81 2.06 0.30
C ALA A 129 9.23 1.80 0.83
N LEU A 130 9.72 2.61 1.78
CA LEU A 130 11.00 2.36 2.44
C LEU A 130 11.03 0.99 3.14
N LEU A 131 9.93 0.58 3.81
CA LEU A 131 9.81 -0.75 4.40
C LEU A 131 9.94 -1.85 3.34
N SER A 132 9.21 -1.74 2.23
CA SER A 132 9.29 -2.72 1.13
C SER A 132 10.67 -2.78 0.48
N PHE A 133 11.32 -1.63 0.27
CA PHE A 133 12.68 -1.58 -0.27
C PHE A 133 13.68 -2.21 0.70
N ALA A 134 13.59 -1.88 1.98
CA ALA A 134 14.47 -2.43 3.00
C ALA A 134 14.37 -3.95 3.10
N VAL A 135 13.15 -4.50 3.04
CA VAL A 135 12.93 -5.96 3.04
C VAL A 135 13.58 -6.61 1.80
N TYR A 136 13.31 -6.09 0.60
CA TYR A 136 13.90 -6.67 -0.62
C TYR A 136 15.44 -6.55 -0.65
N LEU A 137 15.99 -5.50 -0.06
CA LEU A 137 17.43 -5.24 -0.05
C LEU A 137 18.18 -5.92 1.11
N ASP A 138 17.46 -6.61 2.01
CA ASP A 138 17.99 -7.08 3.30
C ASP A 138 18.70 -5.96 4.10
N ASP A 139 18.23 -4.71 3.96
CA ASP A 139 18.81 -3.53 4.60
C ASP A 139 18.14 -3.26 5.96
N VAL A 140 18.72 -3.84 7.01
CA VAL A 140 18.27 -3.68 8.39
C VAL A 140 18.30 -2.22 8.87
N THR A 141 19.23 -1.39 8.36
CA THR A 141 19.34 0.00 8.78
C THR A 141 18.18 0.81 8.21
N LEU A 142 17.90 0.65 6.91
CA LEU A 142 16.76 1.29 6.27
C LEU A 142 15.43 0.80 6.86
N TYR A 143 15.34 -0.49 7.17
CA TYR A 143 14.17 -1.07 7.81
C TYR A 143 13.91 -0.41 9.17
N ASN A 144 14.93 -0.34 10.04
CA ASN A 144 14.81 0.28 11.36
C ASN A 144 14.48 1.77 11.27
N TYR A 145 15.04 2.50 10.31
CA TYR A 145 14.66 3.88 10.05
C TYR A 145 13.17 4.01 9.69
N ALA A 146 12.67 3.18 8.77
CA ALA A 146 11.29 3.24 8.34
C ALA A 146 10.31 2.81 9.44
N VAL A 147 10.65 1.80 10.25
CA VAL A 147 9.89 1.41 11.46
C VAL A 147 9.85 2.57 12.47
N TYR A 148 11.00 3.18 12.74
CA TYR A 148 11.08 4.33 13.63
C TYR A 148 10.20 5.49 13.13
N ALA A 149 10.26 5.82 11.84
CA ALA A 149 9.45 6.86 11.24
C ALA A 149 7.94 6.52 11.29
N PHE A 150 7.55 5.28 11.02
CA PHE A 150 6.17 4.83 11.16
C PHE A 150 5.61 5.12 12.57
N GLN A 151 6.43 4.93 13.62
CA GLN A 151 6.01 5.12 15.00
C GLN A 151 6.17 6.56 15.50
N ASN A 152 7.15 7.32 15.01
CA ASN A 152 7.60 8.55 15.66
C ASN A 152 7.61 9.79 14.76
N ASP A 153 7.43 9.65 13.44
CA ASP A 153 7.36 10.81 12.57
C ASP A 153 6.08 11.62 12.89
N LEU A 154 6.28 12.86 13.36
CA LEU A 154 5.21 13.72 13.86
C LEU A 154 4.28 14.21 12.75
N CYS A 155 4.73 14.17 11.50
CA CYS A 155 3.98 14.68 10.36
C CYS A 155 3.36 13.56 9.55
N ALA A 156 3.92 12.35 9.55
CA ALA A 156 3.53 11.25 8.67
C ALA A 156 3.43 9.88 9.33
N GLY A 157 4.02 9.66 10.51
CA GLY A 157 3.87 8.41 11.24
C GLY A 157 2.42 8.16 11.63
N ILE A 158 2.13 6.98 12.18
CA ILE A 158 0.77 6.58 12.58
C ILE A 158 0.12 7.61 13.53
N TYR A 159 0.88 8.17 14.47
CA TYR A 159 0.39 9.18 15.41
C TYR A 159 0.33 10.61 14.82
N GLY A 160 1.11 10.89 13.76
CA GLY A 160 0.97 12.12 12.97
C GLY A 160 -0.25 12.07 12.04
N ASN A 161 -0.67 10.88 11.62
CA ASN A 161 -1.84 10.68 10.76
C ASN A 161 -3.13 10.47 11.53
N PHE A 162 -3.12 9.88 12.73
CA PHE A 162 -4.35 9.51 13.44
C PHE A 162 -4.35 9.94 14.91
N HIS A 163 -5.43 10.59 15.32
CA HIS A 163 -5.61 11.01 16.70
C HIS A 163 -5.73 9.78 17.62
N PRO A 164 -4.92 9.64 18.69
CA PRO A 164 -4.85 8.41 19.51
C PRO A 164 -6.19 7.97 20.12
N GLU A 165 -7.02 8.93 20.52
CA GLU A 165 -8.30 8.66 21.19
C GLU A 165 -9.46 8.44 20.21
N THR A 166 -9.63 9.34 19.23
CA THR A 166 -10.80 9.36 18.35
C THR A 166 -10.62 8.58 17.05
N GLY A 167 -9.37 8.36 16.62
CA GLY A 167 -9.05 7.85 15.29
C GLY A 167 -9.22 8.87 14.17
N GLN A 168 -9.47 10.15 14.47
CA GLN A 168 -9.56 11.19 13.45
C GLN A 168 -8.28 11.22 12.61
N GLY A 169 -8.43 11.17 11.28
CA GLY A 169 -7.32 11.34 10.35
C GLY A 169 -6.91 12.81 10.19
N ALA A 170 -5.61 13.09 10.11
CA ALA A 170 -5.05 14.43 9.93
C ALA A 170 -5.46 15.10 8.60
N GLU A 171 -5.89 14.28 7.62
CA GLU A 171 -6.42 14.70 6.31
C GLU A 171 -7.95 14.81 6.29
N THR A 172 -8.64 14.49 7.38
CA THR A 172 -10.13 14.45 7.43
C THR A 172 -10.76 15.79 7.05
N GLY A 173 -10.12 16.89 7.43
CA GLY A 173 -10.56 18.24 7.10
C GLY A 173 -10.31 18.65 5.65
N ARG A 174 -9.42 17.96 4.92
CA ARG A 174 -9.07 18.27 3.53
C ARG A 174 -10.07 17.65 2.55
N ASP A 175 -10.05 16.32 2.47
CA ASP A 175 -10.94 15.50 1.65
C ASP A 175 -10.81 14.02 2.04
N GLN A 176 -11.83 13.24 1.69
CA GLN A 176 -11.90 11.83 2.07
C GLN A 176 -11.06 10.91 1.19
N GLY A 177 -10.53 11.39 0.06
CA GLY A 177 -9.58 10.64 -0.75
C GLY A 177 -8.25 10.48 -0.03
N HIS A 178 -7.68 11.59 0.44
CA HIS A 178 -6.42 11.59 1.19
C HIS A 178 -6.55 10.91 2.56
N ALA A 179 -7.68 11.11 3.26
CA ALA A 179 -7.94 10.43 4.53
C ALA A 179 -7.99 8.89 4.36
N GLN A 180 -8.64 8.39 3.30
CA GLN A 180 -8.68 6.96 3.01
C GLN A 180 -7.33 6.42 2.50
N GLY A 181 -6.60 7.19 1.70
CA GLY A 181 -5.24 6.82 1.26
C GLY A 181 -4.28 6.62 2.45
N ALA A 182 -4.34 7.51 3.45
CA ALA A 182 -3.57 7.37 4.69
C ALA A 182 -3.86 6.03 5.39
N LEU A 183 -5.13 5.64 5.49
CA LEU A 183 -5.52 4.36 6.11
C LEU A 183 -4.95 3.16 5.36
N GLY A 184 -5.11 3.14 4.03
CA GLY A 184 -4.67 2.02 3.20
C GLY A 184 -3.16 1.85 3.26
N TRP A 185 -2.40 2.92 3.09
CA TRP A 185 -0.93 2.84 3.13
C TRP A 185 -0.39 2.55 4.53
N THR A 186 -1.06 3.01 5.60
CA THR A 186 -0.72 2.59 6.97
C THR A 186 -0.98 1.10 7.17
N ALA A 187 -2.08 0.58 6.64
CA ALA A 187 -2.40 -0.85 6.70
C ALA A 187 -1.40 -1.70 5.89
N GLU A 188 -0.98 -1.25 4.71
CA GLU A 188 0.05 -1.90 3.90
C GLU A 188 1.42 -1.86 4.60
N ALA A 189 1.81 -0.73 5.20
CA ALA A 189 3.04 -0.63 6.00
C ALA A 189 3.02 -1.60 7.21
N ALA A 190 1.91 -1.63 7.94
CA ALA A 190 1.70 -2.59 9.04
C ALA A 190 1.74 -4.04 8.55
N ARG A 191 1.31 -4.31 7.32
CA ARG A 191 1.36 -5.63 6.70
C ARG A 191 2.78 -6.06 6.37
N ILE A 192 3.59 -5.17 5.81
CA ILE A 192 5.01 -5.41 5.53
C ILE A 192 5.76 -5.71 6.84
N MET A 193 5.53 -4.92 7.89
CA MET A 193 6.15 -5.19 9.19
C MET A 193 5.67 -6.52 9.81
N GLN A 194 4.40 -6.87 9.61
CA GLN A 194 3.86 -8.15 10.07
C GLN A 194 4.47 -9.35 9.34
N SER A 195 4.82 -9.24 8.06
CA SER A 195 5.51 -10.32 7.33
C SER A 195 6.92 -10.56 7.86
N GLN A 196 7.54 -9.53 8.46
CA GLN A 196 8.82 -9.62 9.16
C GLN A 196 8.69 -9.98 10.66
N GLY A 197 7.48 -10.32 11.12
CA GLY A 197 7.23 -10.77 12.49
C GLY A 197 6.84 -9.68 13.50
N THR A 198 6.66 -8.43 13.07
CA THR A 198 6.29 -7.31 13.96
C THR A 198 4.81 -6.92 13.82
N ASP A 199 4.05 -6.96 14.92
CA ASP A 199 2.61 -6.62 14.89
C ASP A 199 2.32 -5.13 15.10
N MET A 200 2.43 -4.32 14.05
CA MET A 200 2.13 -2.88 14.11
C MET A 200 0.64 -2.53 14.01
N TYR A 201 -0.22 -3.45 13.62
CA TYR A 201 -1.66 -3.18 13.64
C TYR A 201 -2.23 -3.09 15.06
N SER A 202 -1.61 -3.74 16.05
CA SER A 202 -2.04 -3.67 17.46
C SER A 202 -1.50 -2.43 18.17
N LEU A 203 -0.63 -1.64 17.52
CA LEU A 203 -0.02 -0.44 18.07
C LEU A 203 -1.08 0.60 18.48
N GLY A 204 -0.82 1.27 19.61
CA GLY A 204 -1.68 2.35 20.11
C GLY A 204 -3.09 1.88 20.51
N ASP A 205 -3.19 0.66 21.05
CA ASP A 205 -4.48 0.02 21.35
C ASP A 205 -5.37 -0.05 20.09
N ASN A 206 -4.82 -0.69 19.04
CA ASN A 206 -5.41 -0.78 17.71
C ASN A 206 -5.76 0.58 17.10
N LEU A 207 -4.86 1.56 17.15
CA LEU A 207 -5.09 2.92 16.64
C LEU A 207 -5.56 2.92 15.18
N LEU A 208 -4.95 2.10 14.33
CA LEU A 208 -5.35 1.99 12.94
C LEU A 208 -6.79 1.42 12.78
N LEU A 209 -7.25 0.56 13.70
CA LEU A 209 -8.67 0.14 13.71
C LEU A 209 -9.60 1.28 14.14
N LYS A 210 -9.22 2.06 15.17
CA LYS A 210 -9.98 3.26 15.58
C LYS A 210 -10.13 4.22 14.41
N ALA A 211 -9.05 4.45 13.66
CA ALA A 211 -9.06 5.31 12.49
C ALA A 211 -9.90 4.76 11.33
N ALA A 212 -9.87 3.44 11.11
CA ALA A 212 -10.74 2.76 10.15
C ALA A 212 -12.23 2.92 10.51
N GLU A 213 -12.60 2.67 11.77
CA GLU A 213 -13.98 2.86 12.26
C GLU A 213 -14.45 4.31 12.12
N TYR A 214 -13.60 5.28 12.50
CA TYR A 214 -13.87 6.70 12.36
C TYR A 214 -14.16 7.08 10.90
N THR A 215 -13.25 6.72 10.00
CA THR A 215 -13.33 7.11 8.58
C THR A 215 -14.47 6.40 7.87
N ALA A 216 -14.71 5.12 8.21
CA ALA A 216 -15.83 4.35 7.68
C ALA A 216 -17.15 4.99 8.11
N LYS A 217 -17.29 5.32 9.39
CA LYS A 217 -18.50 5.97 9.93
C LYS A 217 -18.81 7.27 9.18
N TYR A 218 -17.81 8.13 8.98
CA TYR A 218 -18.00 9.39 8.27
C TYR A 218 -18.38 9.20 6.80
N ASN A 219 -17.69 8.30 6.09
CA ASN A 219 -17.94 8.02 4.68
C ASN A 219 -19.23 7.20 4.44
N LEU A 220 -19.77 6.54 5.46
CA LEU A 220 -21.10 5.93 5.42
C LEU A 220 -22.24 6.95 5.68
N GLY A 221 -21.92 8.24 5.78
CA GLY A 221 -22.89 9.33 5.92
C GLY A 221 -23.22 9.71 7.36
N TYR A 222 -22.59 9.08 8.36
CA TYR A 222 -22.79 9.44 9.77
C TYR A 222 -21.91 10.61 10.20
N ASN A 223 -22.25 11.24 11.32
CA ASN A 223 -21.42 12.25 11.98
C ASN A 223 -20.32 11.59 12.83
N VAL A 224 -19.20 12.28 12.94
CA VAL A 224 -18.03 11.90 13.75
C VAL A 224 -17.60 13.10 14.60
N PRO A 225 -17.01 12.88 15.78
CA PRO A 225 -16.34 13.97 16.50
C PRO A 225 -15.20 14.53 15.65
N TYR A 226 -14.94 15.83 15.73
CA TYR A 226 -13.84 16.44 14.97
C TYR A 226 -13.13 17.49 15.83
N ASP A 227 -11.82 17.35 15.99
CA ASP A 227 -10.94 18.34 16.61
C ASP A 227 -10.20 19.13 15.51
N PRO A 228 -10.52 20.43 15.30
CA PRO A 228 -9.83 21.27 14.33
C PRO A 228 -8.36 21.55 14.68
N LYS A 229 -7.88 21.15 15.87
CA LYS A 229 -6.46 21.24 16.27
C LYS A 229 -5.64 20.01 15.86
N PHE A 230 -6.28 18.91 15.45
CA PHE A 230 -5.61 17.73 14.92
C PHE A 230 -5.67 17.73 13.39
N TYR A 231 -4.63 18.27 12.77
CA TYR A 231 -4.50 18.41 11.32
C TYR A 231 -3.06 18.15 10.88
N ARG A 232 -2.88 17.85 9.59
CA ARG A 232 -1.56 17.56 9.04
C ARG A 232 -0.57 18.71 9.16
N CYS A 233 0.72 18.39 9.23
CA CYS A 233 1.77 19.37 9.02
C CYS A 233 1.58 20.13 7.69
N GLU A 234 1.97 21.40 7.71
CA GLU A 234 1.91 22.31 6.55
C GLU A 234 0.50 22.45 5.94
N ALA A 235 -0.56 22.26 6.72
CA ALA A 235 -1.94 22.44 6.24
C ALA A 235 -2.18 23.82 5.61
N ILE A 236 -1.43 24.86 6.03
CA ILE A 236 -1.51 26.21 5.45
C ILE A 236 -1.21 26.25 3.95
N LEU A 237 -0.36 25.33 3.45
CA LEU A 237 -0.01 25.25 2.02
C LEU A 237 -1.15 24.71 1.15
N ILE A 238 -2.21 24.18 1.78
CA ILE A 238 -3.36 23.54 1.12
C ILE A 238 -4.69 24.00 1.72
N ASN A 239 -4.77 25.27 2.15
CA ASN A 239 -5.98 25.91 2.67
C ASN A 239 -6.54 25.33 3.98
N GLY A 240 -5.70 24.72 4.81
CA GLY A 240 -6.03 24.35 6.19
C GLY A 240 -5.37 25.29 7.23
N PRO A 241 -5.53 25.03 8.54
CA PRO A 241 -6.35 23.96 9.13
C PRO A 241 -7.85 24.18 8.88
N TRP A 242 -8.61 23.09 8.85
CA TRP A 242 -10.04 23.12 8.51
C TRP A 242 -10.92 23.05 9.76
N ALA A 243 -11.98 23.85 9.78
CA ALA A 243 -12.89 23.94 10.93
C ALA A 243 -13.83 22.73 11.07
N LEU A 244 -14.04 21.96 10.01
CA LEU A 244 -14.99 20.85 9.94
C LEU A 244 -14.41 19.70 9.10
N PRO A 245 -14.90 18.46 9.28
CA PRO A 245 -14.56 17.36 8.38
C PRO A 245 -15.10 17.65 6.97
N SER A 246 -14.29 17.37 5.95
CA SER A 246 -14.59 17.74 4.57
C SER A 246 -15.59 16.79 3.91
N ASN A 247 -16.60 17.37 3.25
CA ASN A 247 -17.52 16.62 2.39
C ASN A 247 -16.92 16.32 0.99
N ILE A 248 -15.71 16.82 0.68
CA ILE A 248 -15.05 16.53 -0.60
C ILE A 248 -14.74 15.03 -0.67
N SER A 249 -15.22 14.39 -1.73
CA SER A 249 -15.10 12.94 -1.96
C SER A 249 -15.70 12.08 -0.83
N ARG A 250 -16.58 12.64 0.00
CA ARG A 250 -17.27 11.87 1.07
C ARG A 250 -18.20 10.84 0.46
N GLY A 251 -18.15 9.63 0.99
CA GLY A 251 -18.94 8.51 0.49
C GLY A 251 -18.06 7.35 0.04
N VAL A 252 -18.69 6.41 -0.63
CA VAL A 252 -17.99 5.34 -1.34
C VAL A 252 -17.98 5.69 -2.83
N ALA A 253 -16.79 5.96 -3.36
CA ALA A 253 -16.62 6.26 -4.78
C ALA A 253 -16.99 5.06 -5.67
N LYS A 254 -17.23 5.32 -6.96
CA LYS A 254 -17.33 4.27 -8.00
C LYS A 254 -16.28 4.57 -9.08
N PRO A 255 -15.21 3.76 -9.22
CA PRO A 255 -14.92 2.53 -8.46
C PRO A 255 -14.61 2.81 -6.98
N PRO A 256 -14.86 1.84 -6.08
CA PRO A 256 -14.61 2.01 -4.65
C PRO A 256 -13.10 2.16 -4.35
N PRO A 257 -12.70 2.76 -3.22
CA PRO A 257 -11.31 2.79 -2.76
C PRO A 257 -10.82 1.38 -2.40
N LYS A 258 -9.53 1.07 -2.61
CA LYS A 258 -8.96 -0.28 -2.38
C LYS A 258 -8.21 -0.34 -1.04
N VAL A 259 -8.93 -0.05 0.03
CA VAL A 259 -8.39 0.25 1.36
C VAL A 259 -9.05 -0.62 2.43
N TRP A 260 -10.29 -1.03 2.21
CA TRP A 260 -11.16 -1.57 3.23
C TRP A 260 -10.99 -3.07 3.39
N ASP A 261 -10.60 -3.80 2.34
CA ASP A 261 -10.42 -5.24 2.42
C ASP A 261 -9.27 -5.61 3.36
N ILE A 262 -8.10 -4.96 3.25
CA ILE A 262 -6.97 -5.22 4.13
C ILE A 262 -7.34 -4.96 5.60
N LEU A 263 -8.09 -3.89 5.88
CA LEU A 263 -8.55 -3.56 7.23
C LEU A 263 -9.58 -4.56 7.76
N TYR A 264 -10.59 -4.90 6.95
CA TYR A 264 -11.63 -5.84 7.30
C TYR A 264 -11.06 -7.23 7.59
N TYR A 265 -10.29 -7.78 6.67
CA TYR A 265 -9.73 -9.12 6.84
C TYR A 265 -8.76 -9.17 8.01
N GLN A 266 -7.93 -8.13 8.18
CA GLN A 266 -6.95 -8.13 9.25
C GLN A 266 -7.58 -8.00 10.65
N TYR A 267 -8.58 -7.13 10.84
CA TYR A 267 -9.17 -6.91 12.17
C TYR A 267 -10.40 -7.78 12.46
N VAL A 268 -11.34 -7.89 11.51
CA VAL A 268 -12.61 -8.59 11.74
C VAL A 268 -12.44 -10.09 11.56
N VAL A 269 -11.76 -10.52 10.49
CA VAL A 269 -11.61 -11.94 10.18
C VAL A 269 -10.46 -12.55 10.98
N LYS A 270 -9.23 -12.05 10.81
CA LYS A 270 -8.03 -12.59 11.46
C LYS A 270 -7.97 -12.36 12.97
N ARG A 271 -8.37 -11.19 13.46
CA ARG A 271 -8.33 -10.90 14.90
C ARG A 271 -9.66 -11.12 15.62
N GLY A 272 -10.76 -11.33 14.89
CA GLY A 272 -12.08 -11.52 15.49
C GLY A 272 -12.64 -10.28 16.21
N LEU A 273 -12.08 -9.09 15.96
CA LEU A 273 -12.50 -7.86 16.64
C LEU A 273 -13.85 -7.35 16.11
N ARG A 274 -14.59 -6.66 16.97
CA ARG A 274 -15.85 -6.01 16.61
C ARG A 274 -15.56 -4.65 15.98
N ALA A 275 -15.79 -4.53 14.66
CA ALA A 275 -15.60 -3.30 13.89
C ALA A 275 -16.85 -3.02 13.04
N PRO A 276 -17.93 -2.46 13.63
CA PRO A 276 -19.23 -2.35 12.97
C PRO A 276 -19.20 -1.47 11.71
N TYR A 277 -18.49 -0.35 11.71
CA TYR A 277 -18.48 0.56 10.56
C TYR A 277 -17.55 0.06 9.45
N THR A 278 -16.40 -0.53 9.79
CA THR A 278 -15.50 -1.20 8.84
C THR A 278 -16.21 -2.38 8.18
N THR A 279 -16.96 -3.18 8.95
CA THR A 279 -17.77 -4.28 8.41
C THR A 279 -18.87 -3.76 7.47
N LYS A 280 -19.58 -2.69 7.87
CA LYS A 280 -20.60 -2.08 7.03
C LYS A 280 -20.01 -1.52 5.73
N MET A 281 -18.84 -0.88 5.81
CA MET A 281 -18.12 -0.36 4.65
C MET A 281 -17.71 -1.48 3.68
N LYS A 282 -17.18 -2.60 4.20
CA LYS A 282 -16.88 -3.79 3.40
C LYS A 282 -18.13 -4.30 2.65
N VAL A 283 -19.26 -4.42 3.34
CA VAL A 283 -20.54 -4.82 2.71
C VAL A 283 -20.97 -3.82 1.62
N THR A 284 -20.86 -2.52 1.89
CA THR A 284 -21.17 -1.48 0.90
C THR A 284 -20.29 -1.60 -0.35
N ILE A 285 -18.98 -1.79 -0.19
CA ILE A 285 -18.03 -1.93 -1.30
C ILE A 285 -18.28 -3.21 -2.10
N ASN A 286 -18.63 -4.32 -1.43
CA ASN A 286 -19.03 -5.55 -2.11
C ASN A 286 -20.28 -5.34 -2.99
N GLY A 287 -21.25 -4.56 -2.51
CA GLY A 287 -22.42 -4.16 -3.30
C GLY A 287 -22.09 -3.32 -4.54
N LEU A 288 -20.89 -2.76 -4.62
CA LEU A 288 -20.39 -1.97 -5.75
C LEU A 288 -19.41 -2.74 -6.64
N GLY A 289 -19.27 -4.06 -6.44
CA GLY A 289 -18.36 -4.92 -7.22
C GLY A 289 -16.99 -5.16 -6.57
N GLY A 290 -16.80 -4.76 -5.31
CA GLY A 290 -15.59 -5.03 -4.54
C GLY A 290 -14.38 -4.18 -4.94
N GLU A 291 -13.23 -4.49 -4.36
CA GLU A 291 -11.96 -3.83 -4.66
C GLU A 291 -11.33 -4.39 -5.95
N GLY A 292 -12.03 -4.30 -7.09
CA GLY A 292 -11.55 -4.83 -8.38
C GLY A 292 -10.64 -3.88 -9.19
N ASN A 293 -10.54 -4.13 -10.49
CA ASN A 293 -9.74 -3.36 -11.44
C ASN A 293 -9.92 -1.82 -11.30
N PRO A 294 -8.83 -1.02 -11.15
CA PRO A 294 -8.91 0.44 -11.03
C PRO A 294 -9.43 1.16 -12.29
N GLY A 295 -9.57 0.47 -13.42
CA GLY A 295 -10.03 1.04 -14.69
C GLY A 295 -8.87 1.46 -15.61
N THR A 296 -9.19 2.03 -16.78
CA THR A 296 -8.21 2.29 -17.86
C THR A 296 -7.57 3.68 -17.84
N GLY A 297 -8.01 4.58 -16.94
CA GLY A 297 -7.58 5.99 -16.93
C GLY A 297 -6.57 6.39 -15.85
N SER A 298 -6.42 5.57 -14.80
CA SER A 298 -5.43 5.78 -13.73
C SER A 298 -5.09 4.43 -13.07
N PRO A 299 -3.81 4.11 -12.84
CA PRO A 299 -3.38 2.82 -12.27
C PRO A 299 -3.86 2.56 -10.83
N GLY A 300 -4.52 3.53 -10.19
CA GLY A 300 -5.04 3.45 -8.83
C GLY A 300 -3.93 3.60 -7.78
N ASP A 301 -4.29 3.91 -6.53
CA ASP A 301 -3.29 4.22 -5.49
C ASP A 301 -2.90 3.02 -4.61
N HIS A 302 -3.50 1.86 -4.88
CA HIS A 302 -3.39 0.65 -4.07
C HIS A 302 -3.33 -0.59 -4.97
N PRO A 303 -2.82 -1.75 -4.48
CA PRO A 303 -2.65 -2.97 -5.27
C PRO A 303 -3.93 -3.50 -5.95
N SER A 304 -5.11 -3.16 -5.41
CA SER A 304 -6.41 -3.70 -5.81
C SER A 304 -6.54 -5.20 -5.57
N TRP A 305 -7.69 -5.76 -5.94
CA TRP A 305 -8.06 -7.16 -5.75
C TRP A 305 -8.08 -7.62 -4.28
N GLY A 306 -8.52 -6.76 -3.37
CA GLY A 306 -8.42 -6.97 -1.93
C GLY A 306 -8.93 -8.33 -1.42
N ASP A 307 -10.07 -8.80 -1.92
CA ASP A 307 -10.62 -10.14 -1.60
C ASP A 307 -9.71 -11.31 -2.02
N LEU A 308 -8.95 -11.15 -3.11
CA LEU A 308 -7.97 -12.15 -3.54
C LEU A 308 -6.74 -12.15 -2.63
N ILE A 309 -6.23 -10.97 -2.28
CA ILE A 309 -4.91 -10.85 -1.64
C ILE A 309 -4.95 -10.83 -0.10
N TRP A 310 -6.06 -10.42 0.51
CA TRP A 310 -6.15 -10.21 1.96
C TRP A 310 -7.03 -11.23 2.69
N SER A 311 -7.79 -12.05 1.97
CA SER A 311 -8.75 -12.97 2.59
C SER A 311 -8.08 -14.06 3.43
N TYR A 312 -8.82 -14.57 4.42
CA TYR A 312 -8.42 -15.67 5.28
C TYR A 312 -9.55 -16.70 5.29
N ASP A 313 -9.20 -17.99 5.18
CA ASP A 313 -10.13 -19.12 5.08
C ASP A 313 -11.23 -19.14 6.14
N LYS A 314 -10.92 -18.74 7.39
CA LYS A 314 -11.87 -18.73 8.51
C LYS A 314 -11.73 -17.49 9.40
N LYS A 315 -12.72 -17.23 10.28
CA LYS A 315 -12.60 -16.23 11.35
C LYS A 315 -11.98 -16.88 12.59
N GLY A 316 -10.89 -16.33 13.15
CA GLY A 316 -10.32 -16.87 14.40
C GLY A 316 -8.82 -16.70 14.56
N LYS A 317 -8.24 -17.38 15.56
CA LYS A 317 -6.81 -17.30 15.90
C LYS A 317 -5.96 -18.00 14.84
N PHE A 318 -5.56 -17.25 13.83
CA PHE A 318 -4.46 -17.63 12.96
C PHE A 318 -3.18 -17.67 13.77
N ILE A 319 -2.57 -18.85 13.86
CA ILE A 319 -1.28 -19.02 14.50
C ILE A 319 -0.26 -18.27 13.64
N ASN A 320 0.18 -17.09 14.11
CA ASN A 320 1.43 -16.47 13.67
C ASN A 320 2.58 -17.32 14.26
N ASP A 321 2.74 -18.56 13.82
CA ASP A 321 4.01 -19.25 14.00
C ASP A 321 4.92 -18.68 12.91
N GLY A 322 6.10 -18.18 13.26
CA GLY A 322 7.04 -17.57 12.31
C GLY A 322 7.61 -18.54 11.26
N ARG A 323 6.85 -19.59 10.91
CA ARG A 323 7.18 -20.70 9.99
C ARG A 323 6.25 -20.74 8.77
N ARG A 324 5.25 -19.86 8.64
CA ARG A 324 4.33 -19.82 7.49
C ARG A 324 4.26 -18.42 6.90
N THR A 325 4.51 -18.32 5.60
CA THR A 325 4.26 -17.08 4.84
C THR A 325 2.75 -16.87 4.73
N ILE A 326 2.34 -15.66 5.08
CA ILE A 326 0.97 -15.31 5.46
C ILE A 326 0.14 -14.96 4.22
N TRP A 327 0.31 -15.67 3.09
CA TRP A 327 -0.59 -15.51 1.95
C TRP A 327 -1.90 -16.24 2.28
N GLY A 328 -3.01 -15.51 2.17
CA GLY A 328 -4.35 -15.94 2.58
C GLY A 328 -4.67 -17.39 2.25
N GLY A 329 -5.00 -18.18 3.26
CA GLY A 329 -5.23 -19.63 3.15
C GLY A 329 -6.55 -20.05 2.48
N GLY A 330 -7.18 -19.19 1.68
CA GLY A 330 -8.44 -19.49 0.98
C GLY A 330 -8.31 -20.56 -0.12
N VAL A 331 -9.45 -21.00 -0.66
CA VAL A 331 -9.50 -21.87 -1.85
C VAL A 331 -9.82 -21.00 -3.08
N VAL A 332 -9.13 -21.22 -4.19
CA VAL A 332 -9.38 -20.54 -5.46
C VAL A 332 -10.83 -20.81 -5.91
N GLY A 333 -11.62 -19.76 -6.10
CA GLY A 333 -13.00 -19.87 -6.57
C GLY A 333 -13.09 -20.37 -8.01
N PRO A 334 -14.22 -20.99 -8.42
CA PRO A 334 -14.44 -21.38 -9.81
C PRO A 334 -14.21 -20.21 -10.76
N ASN A 335 -13.57 -20.47 -11.90
CA ASN A 335 -13.33 -19.50 -12.97
C ASN A 335 -12.46 -18.29 -12.60
N GLY A 336 -11.53 -18.42 -11.65
CA GLY A 336 -10.54 -17.36 -11.35
C GLY A 336 -11.14 -16.12 -10.68
N THR A 337 -12.25 -16.29 -9.96
CA THR A 337 -13.01 -15.22 -9.30
C THR A 337 -12.40 -14.72 -7.98
N GLY A 338 -11.16 -15.12 -7.67
CA GLY A 338 -10.49 -14.80 -6.42
C GLY A 338 -10.64 -15.89 -5.35
N MET A 339 -10.06 -15.64 -4.18
CA MET A 339 -10.12 -16.54 -3.04
C MET A 339 -11.50 -16.46 -2.38
N ILE A 340 -12.14 -17.60 -2.16
CA ILE A 340 -13.45 -17.68 -1.48
C ILE A 340 -13.22 -18.20 -0.05
N ASN A 341 -13.83 -17.53 0.93
CA ASN A 341 -13.91 -18.06 2.30
C ASN A 341 -14.76 -19.34 2.28
N SER A 342 -14.18 -20.47 2.65
CA SER A 342 -14.99 -21.65 3.00
C SER A 342 -15.72 -21.34 4.31
N THR A 343 -17.05 -21.41 4.27
CA THR A 343 -17.94 -21.17 5.41
C THR A 343 -17.51 -21.82 6.72
#